data_AF-A0A4Q5R3E3-F1
#
_entry.id   AF-A0A4Q5R3E3-F1
#
_cell.length_a   1.000
_cell.length_b   1.000
_cell.length_c   1.000
_cell.angle_alpha   90.00
_cell.angle_beta   90.00
_cell.angle_gamma   90.00
#
_symmetry.space_group_name_H-M   'P 1'
#
loop_
_entity.id
_entity.type
_entity.pdbx_description
1 polymer ?
#
loop_
_entity_poly.entity_id
_entity_poly.type
_entity_poly.pdbx_seq_one_letter_code
_entity_poly.pdbx_strand_id
1 'polypeptide(L)'
;MNLFDELGATALTSRVRRFSDLLMAQAADIYSLYQVPIEPRWFAVFYTVATQPGRPVGDIAQHIGQTQAAVSQVVKELVKHELVSVQRGPTDQRRSEVTLSAKGAEVWPILQQQLADVEQATTALLAETRHNLWLAIGEVEYALARQGLASRVKAVRDARAAEQVHIMEYQAQYQPDFKRLNVAWIEQFFTVEAADLKALDYPQEYILAPGGQILLAEYQG
;
A
#
# COMPACT_ATOMS: atom_id res chain seq x y z
N MET A 1 4.29 30.28 0.14
CA MET A 1 4.12 28.88 0.56
C MET A 1 4.02 28.03 -0.69
N ASN A 2 4.54 26.80 -0.66
CA ASN A 2 4.36 25.89 -1.80
C ASN A 2 3.08 25.05 -1.59
N LEU A 3 2.58 24.41 -2.65
CA LEU A 3 1.37 23.55 -2.64
C LEU A 3 1.36 22.53 -1.49
N PHE A 4 2.51 21.98 -1.11
CA PHE A 4 2.59 20.97 -0.06
C PHE A 4 2.54 21.57 1.35
N ASP A 5 2.95 22.82 1.53
CA ASP A 5 2.77 23.54 2.79
C ASP A 5 1.29 23.89 3.00
N GLU A 6 0.57 24.19 1.92
CA GLU A 6 -0.87 24.49 1.95
C GLU A 6 -1.72 23.24 2.21
N LEU A 7 -1.43 22.14 1.52
CA LEU A 7 -2.19 20.88 1.65
C LEU A 7 -1.77 20.04 2.87
N GLY A 8 -0.61 20.33 3.46
CA GLY A 8 -0.08 19.63 4.62
C GLY A 8 -0.01 18.11 4.43
N ALA A 9 -0.54 17.36 5.41
CA ALA A 9 -0.50 15.90 5.41
C ALA A 9 -1.22 15.25 4.22
N THR A 10 -2.21 15.93 3.62
CA THR A 10 -2.92 15.42 2.44
C THR A 10 -2.02 15.31 1.21
N ALA A 11 -0.97 16.13 1.15
CA ALA A 11 0.03 16.12 0.07
C ALA A 11 1.19 15.14 0.30
N LEU A 12 1.13 14.28 1.33
CA LEU A 12 2.24 13.39 1.70
C LEU A 12 2.77 12.58 0.50
N THR A 13 1.90 11.88 -0.23
CA THR A 13 2.31 11.07 -1.39
C THR A 13 2.96 11.90 -2.49
N SER A 14 2.42 13.08 -2.79
CA SER A 14 2.99 13.96 -3.82
C SER A 14 4.34 14.53 -3.40
N ARG A 15 4.51 14.86 -2.12
CA ARG A 15 5.78 15.32 -1.56
C ARG A 15 6.84 14.22 -1.59
N VAL A 16 6.48 12.99 -1.24
CA VAL A 16 7.37 11.81 -1.32
C VAL A 16 7.78 11.55 -2.77
N ARG A 17 6.84 11.60 -3.73
CA ARG A 17 7.16 11.42 -5.16
C ARG A 17 8.17 12.46 -5.64
N ARG A 18 7.89 13.76 -5.42
CA ARG A 18 8.82 14.84 -5.81
C ARG A 18 10.21 14.66 -5.19
N PHE A 19 10.27 14.22 -3.94
CA PHE A 19 11.53 13.95 -3.27
C PHE A 19 12.28 12.75 -3.87
N SER A 20 11.56 11.66 -4.19
CA SER A 20 12.12 10.51 -4.90
C SER A 20 12.69 10.91 -6.27
N ASP A 21 11.94 11.70 -7.04
CA ASP A 21 12.38 12.17 -8.37
C ASP A 21 13.65 13.04 -8.27
N LEU A 22 13.74 13.90 -7.25
CA LEU A 22 14.94 14.70 -6.96
C LEU A 22 16.16 13.79 -6.67
N LEU A 23 15.99 12.79 -5.80
CA LEU A 23 17.08 11.86 -5.46
C LEU A 23 17.50 11.00 -6.66
N MET A 24 16.54 10.56 -7.48
CA MET A 24 16.83 9.80 -8.70
C MET A 24 17.62 10.62 -9.72
N ALA A 25 17.31 11.91 -9.87
CA ALA A 25 18.09 12.81 -10.73
C ALA A 25 19.55 12.91 -10.26
N GLN A 26 19.77 13.12 -8.95
CA GLN A 26 21.12 13.18 -8.38
C GLN A 26 21.86 11.84 -8.45
N ALA A 27 21.15 10.72 -8.30
CA ALA A 27 21.76 9.40 -8.43
C ALA A 27 22.37 9.19 -9.82
N ALA A 28 21.72 9.65 -10.89
CA ALA A 28 22.25 9.52 -12.26
C ALA A 28 23.63 10.19 -12.44
N ASP A 29 23.86 11.32 -11.76
CA ASP A 29 25.15 12.01 -11.77
C ASP A 29 26.22 11.18 -11.06
N ILE A 30 25.87 10.48 -9.99
CA ILE A 30 26.78 9.58 -9.27
C ILE A 30 27.17 8.39 -10.14
N TYR A 31 26.23 7.75 -10.85
CA TYR A 31 26.57 6.65 -11.77
C TYR A 31 27.52 7.11 -12.88
N SER A 32 27.32 8.34 -13.39
CA SER A 32 28.18 8.94 -14.40
C SER A 32 29.60 9.24 -13.86
N LEU A 33 29.72 9.70 -12.62
CA LEU A 33 31.00 10.01 -11.96
C LEU A 33 31.92 8.79 -11.86
N TYR A 34 31.37 7.61 -11.59
CA TYR A 34 32.12 6.36 -11.48
C TYR A 34 32.20 5.59 -12.80
N GLN A 35 31.64 6.13 -13.89
CA GLN A 35 31.60 5.50 -15.21
C GLN A 35 31.00 4.08 -15.18
N VAL A 36 30.06 3.84 -14.26
CA VAL A 36 29.40 2.55 -14.10
C VAL A 36 28.29 2.43 -15.16
N PRO A 37 28.29 1.40 -16.02
CA PRO A 37 27.29 1.24 -17.09
C PRO A 37 25.96 0.68 -16.57
N ILE A 38 25.47 1.18 -15.43
CA ILE A 38 24.26 0.76 -14.74
C ILE A 38 23.35 1.97 -14.59
N GLU A 39 22.07 1.82 -14.89
CA GLU A 39 21.07 2.85 -14.57
C GLU A 39 20.58 2.71 -13.12
N PRO A 40 20.28 3.81 -12.41
CA PRO A 40 19.84 3.77 -11.01
C PRO A 40 18.67 2.81 -10.75
N ARG A 41 17.72 2.72 -11.69
CA ARG A 41 16.57 1.79 -11.59
C ARG A 41 16.94 0.30 -11.63
N TRP A 42 18.13 -0.05 -12.14
CA TRP A 42 18.60 -1.44 -12.18
C TRP A 42 19.33 -1.85 -10.90
N PHE A 43 19.71 -0.88 -10.06
CA PHE A 43 20.55 -1.07 -8.89
C PHE A 43 20.10 -2.22 -8.00
N ALA A 44 18.85 -2.19 -7.52
CA ALA A 44 18.37 -3.17 -6.54
C ALA A 44 18.44 -4.62 -7.07
N VAL A 45 18.13 -4.81 -8.35
CA VAL A 45 18.21 -6.12 -8.99
C VAL A 45 19.67 -6.54 -9.21
N PHE A 46 20.50 -5.66 -9.76
CA PHE A 46 21.92 -5.95 -9.98
C PHE A 46 22.65 -6.28 -8.67
N TYR A 47 22.45 -5.47 -7.63
CA TYR A 47 23.03 -5.69 -6.30
C TYR A 47 22.60 -7.03 -5.70
N THR A 48 21.32 -7.39 -5.82
CA THR A 48 20.82 -8.69 -5.33
C THR A 48 21.47 -9.86 -6.07
N VAL A 49 21.62 -9.75 -7.39
CA VAL A 49 22.29 -10.78 -8.21
C VAL A 49 23.78 -10.88 -7.88
N ALA A 50 24.46 -9.75 -7.67
CA ALA A 50 25.88 -9.69 -7.35
C ALA A 50 26.20 -10.30 -5.98
N THR A 51 25.36 -10.07 -4.99
CA THR A 51 25.56 -10.54 -3.62
C THR A 51 25.00 -11.93 -3.37
N GLN A 52 23.97 -12.33 -4.12
CA GLN A 52 23.24 -13.59 -3.93
C GLN A 52 22.98 -14.25 -5.29
N PRO A 53 24.04 -14.72 -5.97
CA PRO A 53 23.94 -15.30 -7.31
C PRO A 53 23.07 -16.55 -7.32
N GLY A 54 22.36 -16.79 -8.42
CA GLY A 54 21.53 -17.97 -8.62
C GLY A 54 20.11 -17.85 -8.08
N ARG A 55 19.73 -16.70 -7.50
CA ARG A 55 18.35 -16.47 -7.04
C ARG A 55 17.36 -16.44 -8.22
N PRO A 56 16.20 -17.11 -8.10
CA PRO A 56 15.10 -16.96 -9.04
C PRO A 56 14.55 -15.53 -9.06
N VAL A 57 14.03 -15.09 -10.21
CA VAL A 57 13.43 -13.76 -10.38
C VAL A 57 12.30 -13.47 -9.39
N GLY A 58 11.49 -14.48 -9.06
CA GLY A 58 10.41 -14.34 -8.06
C GLY A 58 10.94 -14.00 -6.66
N ASP A 59 12.02 -14.65 -6.26
CA ASP A 59 12.65 -14.45 -4.94
C ASP A 59 13.33 -13.08 -4.86
N ILE A 60 13.95 -12.63 -5.97
CA ILE A 60 14.48 -11.26 -6.09
C ILE A 60 13.35 -10.24 -5.91
N ALA A 61 12.23 -10.43 -6.61
CA ALA A 61 11.07 -9.53 -6.53
C ALA A 61 10.50 -9.42 -5.12
N GLN A 62 10.36 -10.55 -4.43
CA GLN A 62 9.94 -10.58 -3.03
C GLN A 62 10.95 -9.86 -2.11
N HIS A 63 12.25 -10.08 -2.33
CA HIS A 63 13.30 -9.49 -1.49
C HIS A 63 13.36 -7.96 -1.59
N ILE A 64 13.20 -7.41 -2.80
CA ILE A 64 13.28 -5.96 -3.04
C ILE A 64 11.92 -5.25 -2.96
N GLY A 65 10.84 -5.98 -2.65
CA GLY A 65 9.49 -5.42 -2.53
C GLY A 65 8.88 -4.93 -3.86
N GLN A 66 9.26 -5.52 -4.99
CA GLN A 66 8.74 -5.16 -6.32
C GLN A 66 7.93 -6.30 -6.95
N THR A 67 7.21 -6.00 -8.02
CA THR A 67 6.47 -7.03 -8.77
C THR A 67 7.42 -7.90 -9.59
N GLN A 68 7.10 -9.18 -9.74
CA GLN A 68 7.89 -10.10 -10.58
C GLN A 68 8.01 -9.60 -12.03
N ALA A 69 6.99 -8.93 -12.56
CA ALA A 69 7.03 -8.34 -13.90
C ALA A 69 8.05 -7.19 -14.01
N ALA A 70 8.09 -6.30 -13.01
CA ALA A 70 9.06 -5.20 -12.98
C ALA A 70 10.50 -5.73 -12.90
N VAL A 71 10.77 -6.69 -12.01
CA VAL A 71 12.10 -7.31 -11.90
C VAL A 71 12.47 -8.05 -13.18
N SER A 72 11.53 -8.78 -13.79
CA SER A 72 11.76 -9.46 -15.07
C SER A 72 12.18 -8.48 -16.17
N GLN A 73 11.59 -7.28 -16.20
CA GLN A 73 11.95 -6.25 -17.17
C GLN A 73 13.37 -5.70 -16.91
N VAL A 74 13.72 -5.47 -15.65
CA VAL A 74 15.08 -5.04 -15.28
C VAL A 74 16.12 -6.12 -15.63
N VAL A 75 15.85 -7.39 -15.35
CA VAL A 75 16.75 -8.51 -15.71
C VAL A 75 16.97 -8.56 -17.22
N LYS A 76 15.93 -8.35 -18.04
CA LYS A 76 16.07 -8.30 -19.51
C LYS A 76 17.00 -7.18 -19.96
N GLU A 77 16.89 -5.98 -19.40
CA GLU A 77 17.80 -4.88 -19.73
C GLU A 77 19.23 -5.18 -19.24
N LEU A 78 19.41 -5.72 -18.04
CA LEU A 78 20.73 -6.14 -17.54
C LEU A 78 21.38 -7.20 -18.44
N VAL A 79 20.61 -8.15 -18.97
CA VAL A 79 21.11 -9.16 -19.93
C VAL A 79 21.50 -8.48 -21.25
N LYS A 80 20.67 -7.57 -21.76
CA LYS A 80 20.94 -6.81 -22.99
C LYS A 80 22.22 -5.97 -22.90
N HIS A 81 22.53 -5.45 -21.72
CA HIS A 81 23.75 -4.71 -21.45
C HIS A 81 24.94 -5.60 -21.03
N GLU A 82 24.76 -6.92 -21.10
CA GLU A 82 25.74 -7.95 -20.77
C GLU A 82 26.25 -7.86 -19.32
N LEU A 83 25.43 -7.38 -18.38
CA LEU A 83 25.79 -7.26 -16.97
C LEU A 83 25.42 -8.50 -16.16
N VAL A 84 24.39 -9.21 -16.58
CA VAL A 84 23.94 -10.47 -15.95
C VAL A 84 23.73 -11.54 -17.01
N SER A 85 23.81 -12.79 -16.59
CA SER A 85 23.47 -13.96 -17.39
C SER A 85 22.32 -14.71 -16.73
N VAL A 86 21.49 -15.35 -17.56
CA VAL A 86 20.33 -16.12 -17.10
C VAL A 86 20.51 -17.55 -17.57
N GLN A 87 20.59 -18.49 -16.62
CA GLN A 87 20.66 -19.92 -16.91
C GLN A 87 19.35 -20.59 -16.51
N ARG A 88 18.91 -21.59 -17.30
CA ARG A 88 17.76 -22.42 -16.91
C ARG A 88 18.23 -23.40 -15.85
N GLY A 89 17.55 -23.43 -14.71
CA GLY A 89 17.87 -24.35 -13.63
C GLY A 89 17.84 -25.81 -14.13
N PRO A 90 18.77 -26.67 -13.67
CA PRO A 90 18.89 -28.05 -14.14
C PRO A 90 17.67 -28.92 -13.81
N THR A 91 16.85 -28.51 -12.84
CA THR A 91 15.70 -29.30 -12.33
C THR A 91 14.33 -28.74 -12.72
N ASP A 92 14.20 -27.42 -12.95
CA ASP A 92 12.95 -26.79 -13.41
C ASP A 92 13.28 -25.67 -14.40
N GLN A 93 12.91 -25.86 -15.67
CA GLN A 93 13.13 -24.87 -16.74
C GLN A 93 12.38 -23.54 -16.50
N ARG A 94 11.45 -23.50 -15.54
CA ARG A 94 10.73 -22.29 -15.11
C ARG A 94 11.49 -21.49 -14.04
N ARG A 95 12.51 -22.08 -13.40
CA ARG A 95 13.39 -21.38 -12.46
C ARG A 95 14.64 -20.94 -13.21
N SER A 96 14.60 -19.70 -13.67
CA SER A 96 15.77 -19.05 -14.27
C SER A 96 16.68 -18.51 -13.16
N GLU A 97 17.89 -19.05 -13.08
CA GLU A 97 18.93 -18.60 -12.15
C GLU A 97 19.65 -17.41 -12.77
N VAL A 98 19.70 -16.30 -12.05
CA VAL A 98 20.35 -15.06 -12.51
C VAL A 98 21.69 -14.89 -11.81
N THR A 99 22.76 -14.69 -12.58
CA THR A 99 24.13 -14.51 -12.09
C THR A 99 24.82 -13.37 -12.80
N LEU A 100 25.92 -12.84 -12.26
CA LEU A 100 26.73 -11.87 -12.99
C LEU A 100 27.36 -12.50 -14.23
N SER A 101 27.46 -11.73 -15.30
CA SER A 101 28.31 -12.06 -16.44
C SER A 101 29.78 -11.72 -16.13
N ALA A 102 30.70 -12.01 -17.04
CA ALA A 102 32.09 -11.55 -16.93
C ALA A 102 32.20 -10.02 -16.78
N LYS A 103 31.52 -9.27 -17.66
CA LYS A 103 31.46 -7.80 -17.60
C LYS A 103 30.77 -7.30 -16.32
N GLY A 104 29.71 -7.97 -15.86
CA GLY A 104 29.07 -7.64 -14.58
C GLY A 104 30.01 -7.82 -13.39
N ALA A 105 30.83 -8.87 -13.40
CA ALA A 105 31.84 -9.11 -12.38
C ALA A 105 32.97 -8.07 -12.39
N GLU A 106 33.33 -7.51 -13.55
CA GLU A 106 34.27 -6.39 -13.65
C GLU A 106 33.68 -5.08 -13.13
N VAL A 107 32.38 -4.84 -13.37
CA VAL A 107 31.67 -3.65 -12.89
C VAL A 107 31.43 -3.69 -11.37
N TRP A 108 31.30 -4.88 -10.79
CA TRP A 108 30.92 -5.02 -9.38
C TRP A 108 31.88 -4.34 -8.38
N PRO A 109 33.21 -4.50 -8.45
CA PRO A 109 34.13 -3.78 -7.57
C PRO A 109 34.02 -2.24 -7.66
N ILE A 110 33.81 -1.71 -8.87
CA ILE A 110 33.63 -0.26 -9.08
C ILE A 110 32.35 0.21 -8.40
N LEU A 111 31.27 -0.56 -8.55
CA LEU A 111 30.00 -0.28 -7.87
C LEU A 111 30.14 -0.39 -6.35
N GLN A 112 30.90 -1.36 -5.82
CA GLN A 112 31.12 -1.48 -4.37
C GLN A 112 31.83 -0.24 -3.80
N GLN A 113 32.83 0.28 -4.50
CA GLN A 113 33.50 1.52 -4.09
C GLN A 113 32.52 2.72 -4.13
N GLN A 114 31.75 2.87 -5.21
CA GLN A 114 30.70 3.88 -5.29
C GLN A 114 29.73 3.79 -4.10
N LEU A 115 29.29 2.58 -3.75
CA LEU A 115 28.34 2.38 -2.65
C LEU A 115 28.92 2.81 -1.30
N ALA A 116 30.19 2.55 -1.04
CA ALA A 116 30.86 3.01 0.18
C ALA A 116 30.90 4.55 0.25
N ASP A 117 31.24 5.21 -0.86
CA ASP A 117 31.28 6.67 -0.94
C ASP A 117 29.88 7.29 -0.81
N VAL A 118 28.86 6.67 -1.42
CA VAL A 118 27.45 7.06 -1.30
C VAL A 118 26.96 6.88 0.14
N GLU A 119 27.31 5.80 0.81
CA GLU A 119 26.97 5.57 2.22
C GLU A 119 27.56 6.66 3.12
N GLN A 120 28.84 7.00 2.92
CA GLN A 120 29.49 8.06 3.68
C GLN A 120 28.83 9.43 3.44
N ALA A 121 28.56 9.78 2.18
CA ALA A 121 27.91 11.04 1.82
C ALA A 121 26.46 11.12 2.35
N THR A 122 25.71 10.02 2.25
CA THR A 122 24.33 9.94 2.76
C THR A 122 24.29 10.04 4.27
N THR A 123 25.24 9.41 4.97
CA THR A 123 25.38 9.51 6.43
C THR A 123 25.67 10.94 6.86
N ALA A 124 26.57 11.64 6.16
CA ALA A 124 26.87 13.05 6.42
C ALA A 124 25.63 13.94 6.17
N LEU A 125 24.93 13.76 5.05
CA LEU A 125 23.69 14.47 4.74
C LEU A 125 22.62 14.28 5.83
N LEU A 126 22.40 13.04 6.27
CA LEU A 126 21.41 12.76 7.32
C LEU A 126 21.80 13.39 8.67
N ALA A 127 23.09 13.52 8.97
CA ALA A 127 23.57 14.18 10.18
C ALA A 127 23.30 15.69 10.21
N GLU A 128 23.06 16.34 9.05
CA GLU A 128 22.63 17.74 8.96
C GLU A 128 21.15 17.93 9.29
N THR A 129 20.38 16.83 9.35
CA THR A 129 18.93 16.89 9.55
C THR A 129 18.56 16.71 11.02
N ARG A 130 17.53 17.43 11.47
CA ARG A 130 16.97 17.26 12.82
C ARG A 130 16.28 15.90 13.01
N HIS A 131 15.66 15.38 11.95
CA HIS A 131 14.87 14.16 11.98
C HIS A 131 15.51 13.14 11.05
N ASN A 132 15.85 11.96 11.59
CA ASN A 132 16.43 10.88 10.81
C ASN A 132 15.38 10.32 9.84
N LEU A 133 15.48 10.70 8.56
CA LEU A 133 14.53 10.33 7.53
C LEU A 133 14.46 8.81 7.31
N TRP A 134 15.59 8.11 7.41
CA TRP A 134 15.64 6.66 7.26
C TRP A 134 14.78 5.95 8.30
N LEU A 135 14.91 6.33 9.57
CA LEU A 135 14.08 5.79 10.65
C LEU A 135 12.61 6.20 10.49
N ALA A 136 12.34 7.46 10.13
CA ALA A 136 10.98 7.96 9.96
C ALA A 136 10.22 7.23 8.83
N ILE A 137 10.88 6.91 7.71
CA ILE A 137 10.27 6.10 6.64
C ILE A 137 9.89 4.73 7.17
N GLY A 138 10.81 4.04 7.87
CA GLY A 138 10.55 2.72 8.44
C GLY A 138 9.39 2.70 9.45
N GLU A 139 9.27 3.73 10.28
CA GLU A 139 8.14 3.89 11.22
C GLU A 139 6.81 4.03 10.47
N VAL A 140 6.78 4.82 9.39
CA VAL A 140 5.58 5.01 8.56
C VAL A 140 5.22 3.71 7.84
N GLU A 141 6.19 3.00 7.27
CA GLU A 141 5.98 1.70 6.63
C GLU A 141 5.40 0.69 7.60
N TYR A 142 5.95 0.59 8.81
CA TYR A 142 5.43 -0.27 9.87
C TYR A 142 3.99 0.11 10.27
N ALA A 143 3.71 1.40 10.43
CA ALA A 143 2.37 1.89 10.77
C ALA A 143 1.34 1.62 9.66
N LEU A 144 1.76 1.69 8.38
CA LEU A 144 0.94 1.37 7.22
C LEU A 144 0.68 -0.14 7.10
N ALA A 145 1.68 -0.97 7.36
CA ALA A 145 1.54 -2.42 7.37
C ALA A 145 0.55 -2.88 8.46
N ARG A 146 0.54 -2.22 9.62
CA ARG A 146 -0.44 -2.47 10.69
C ARG A 146 -1.85 -2.00 10.34
N GLN A 147 -1.97 -0.83 9.73
CA GLN A 147 -3.25 -0.27 9.31
C GLN A 147 -3.06 0.71 8.15
N GLY A 148 -3.48 0.27 6.96
CA GLY A 148 -3.36 1.06 5.74
C GLY A 148 -4.17 2.36 5.76
N LEU A 149 -3.77 3.30 4.90
CA LEU A 149 -4.38 4.63 4.83
C LEU A 149 -5.87 4.59 4.50
N ALA A 150 -6.30 3.71 3.58
CA ALA A 150 -7.72 3.56 3.24
C ALA A 150 -8.59 3.18 4.44
N SER A 151 -8.10 2.26 5.30
CA SER A 151 -8.80 1.86 6.52
C SER A 151 -8.89 3.00 7.53
N ARG A 152 -7.84 3.82 7.64
CA ARG A 152 -7.85 5.02 8.51
C ARG A 152 -8.84 6.06 8.01
N VAL A 153 -8.87 6.32 6.70
CA VAL A 153 -9.85 7.23 6.07
C VAL A 153 -11.27 6.71 6.27
N LYS A 154 -11.50 5.41 6.08
CA LYS A 154 -12.79 4.76 6.33
C LYS A 154 -13.24 4.98 7.77
N ALA A 155 -12.36 4.76 8.76
CA ALA A 155 -12.69 4.97 10.16
C ALA A 155 -13.11 6.42 10.47
N VAL A 156 -12.38 7.42 9.94
CA VAL A 156 -12.76 8.83 10.10
C VAL A 156 -14.10 9.13 9.44
N ARG A 157 -14.33 8.60 8.23
CA ARG A 157 -15.60 8.77 7.51
C ARG A 157 -16.78 8.15 8.27
N ASP A 158 -16.60 6.93 8.75
CA ASP A 158 -17.66 6.16 9.43
C ASP A 158 -17.97 6.79 10.80
N ALA A 159 -16.96 7.30 11.53
CA ALA A 159 -17.17 8.06 12.76
C ALA A 159 -18.01 9.33 12.52
N ARG A 160 -17.67 10.11 11.48
CA ARG A 160 -18.45 11.28 11.08
C ARG A 160 -19.88 10.92 10.65
N ALA A 161 -20.07 9.77 9.99
CA ALA A 161 -21.40 9.30 9.62
C ALA A 161 -22.21 8.90 10.86
N ALA A 162 -21.58 8.25 11.84
CA ALA A 162 -22.22 7.87 13.09
C ALA A 162 -22.68 9.07 13.92
N GLU A 163 -21.95 10.21 13.89
CA GLU A 163 -22.38 11.47 14.51
C GLU A 163 -23.68 12.04 13.90
N GLN A 164 -24.02 11.64 12.67
CA GLN A 164 -25.25 12.07 11.99
C GLN A 164 -26.40 11.08 12.19
N VAL A 165 -26.16 9.96 12.86
CA VAL A 165 -27.17 8.94 13.17
C VAL A 165 -27.67 9.15 14.59
N HIS A 166 -28.96 9.41 14.73
CA HIS A 166 -29.63 9.51 16.01
C HIS A 166 -30.47 8.26 16.23
N ILE A 167 -30.10 7.47 17.25
CA ILE A 167 -30.91 6.34 17.68
C ILE A 167 -32.03 6.87 18.56
N MET A 168 -33.27 6.62 18.17
CA MET A 168 -34.45 7.03 18.90
C MET A 168 -35.37 5.85 19.19
N GLU A 169 -36.10 5.95 20.29
CA GLU A 169 -37.18 5.02 20.60
C GLU A 169 -38.33 5.20 19.60
N TYR A 170 -38.95 4.08 19.23
CA TYR A 170 -40.10 4.09 18.36
C TYR A 170 -41.26 4.92 18.94
N GLN A 171 -41.92 5.67 18.05
CA GLN A 171 -43.18 6.36 18.31
C GLN A 171 -44.20 5.95 17.26
N ALA A 172 -45.49 5.96 17.60
CA ALA A 172 -46.57 5.50 16.72
C ALA A 172 -46.57 6.21 15.34
N GLN A 173 -46.11 7.46 15.26
CA GLN A 173 -45.98 8.21 14.01
C GLN A 173 -45.01 7.55 13.00
N TYR A 174 -44.04 6.77 13.48
CA TYR A 174 -43.05 6.08 12.66
C TYR A 174 -43.48 4.67 12.24
N GLN A 175 -44.73 4.26 12.51
CA GLN A 175 -45.25 2.95 12.07
C GLN A 175 -45.05 2.71 10.55
N PRO A 176 -45.33 3.67 9.65
CA PRO A 176 -45.16 3.45 8.22
C PRO A 176 -43.69 3.18 7.84
N ASP A 177 -42.75 3.91 8.43
CA ASP A 177 -41.32 3.72 8.19
C ASP A 177 -40.80 2.43 8.78
N PHE A 178 -41.21 2.09 10.01
CA PHE A 178 -40.89 0.82 10.65
C PHE A 178 -41.32 -0.36 9.78
N LYS A 179 -42.57 -0.36 9.30
CA LYS A 179 -43.07 -1.41 8.40
C LYS A 179 -42.27 -1.42 7.09
N ARG A 180 -42.11 -0.28 6.43
CA ARG A 180 -41.42 -0.17 5.14
C ARG A 180 -39.99 -0.71 5.21
N LEU A 181 -39.22 -0.32 6.22
CA LEU A 181 -37.83 -0.75 6.40
C LEU A 181 -37.72 -2.25 6.64
N ASN A 182 -38.57 -2.80 7.51
CA ASN A 182 -38.53 -4.23 7.83
C ASN A 182 -39.07 -5.08 6.67
N VAL A 183 -40.11 -4.65 5.96
CA VAL A 183 -40.58 -5.35 4.75
C VAL A 183 -39.48 -5.40 3.70
N ALA A 184 -38.82 -4.28 3.41
CA ALA A 184 -37.73 -4.24 2.43
C ALA A 184 -36.56 -5.18 2.82
N TRP A 185 -36.23 -5.24 4.12
CA TRP A 185 -35.21 -6.17 4.62
C TRP A 185 -35.64 -7.64 4.47
N ILE A 186 -36.89 -7.97 4.84
CA ILE A 186 -37.42 -9.34 4.70
C ILE A 186 -37.45 -9.73 3.23
N GLU A 187 -37.98 -8.90 2.32
CA GLU A 187 -38.05 -9.20 0.89
C GLU A 187 -36.67 -9.39 0.23
N GLN A 188 -35.64 -8.71 0.73
CA GLN A 188 -34.29 -8.83 0.19
C GLN A 188 -33.64 -10.18 0.54
N PHE A 189 -33.92 -10.72 1.72
CA PHE A 189 -33.21 -11.89 2.25
C PHE A 189 -34.11 -13.13 2.47
N PHE A 190 -35.43 -12.96 2.44
CA PHE A 190 -36.46 -13.92 2.80
C PHE A 190 -37.77 -13.67 2.02
N THR A 191 -38.84 -14.36 2.41
CA THR A 191 -40.20 -14.16 1.90
C THR A 191 -41.07 -13.60 3.02
N VAL A 192 -41.84 -12.55 2.74
CA VAL A 192 -42.76 -11.95 3.72
C VAL A 192 -43.92 -12.90 4.02
N GLU A 193 -44.09 -13.26 5.28
CA GLU A 193 -45.22 -14.06 5.74
C GLU A 193 -46.33 -13.20 6.36
N ALA A 194 -47.54 -13.78 6.46
CA ALA A 194 -48.67 -13.09 7.06
C ALA A 194 -48.45 -12.78 8.56
N ALA A 195 -47.62 -13.56 9.25
CA ALA A 195 -47.26 -13.30 10.65
C ALA A 195 -46.34 -12.08 10.78
N ASP A 196 -45.38 -11.91 9.87
CA ASP A 196 -44.49 -10.74 9.84
C ASP A 196 -45.30 -9.46 9.67
N LEU A 197 -46.22 -9.45 8.71
CA LEU A 197 -47.08 -8.29 8.46
C LEU A 197 -47.91 -7.91 9.68
N LYS A 198 -48.41 -8.87 10.48
CA LYS A 198 -49.15 -8.55 11.72
C LYS A 198 -48.28 -7.83 12.74
N ALA A 199 -47.05 -8.30 12.94
CA ALA A 199 -46.11 -7.66 13.86
C ALA A 199 -45.66 -6.27 13.37
N LEU A 200 -45.53 -6.09 12.06
CA LEU A 200 -45.15 -4.82 11.44
C LEU A 200 -46.31 -3.82 11.34
N ASP A 201 -47.55 -4.31 11.15
CA ASP A 201 -48.77 -3.49 11.11
C ASP A 201 -49.20 -3.03 12.51
N TYR A 202 -49.01 -3.86 13.53
CA TYR A 202 -49.44 -3.59 14.91
C TYR A 202 -48.29 -3.75 15.92
N PRO A 203 -47.18 -2.98 15.77
CA PRO A 203 -45.98 -3.15 16.61
C PRO A 203 -46.23 -2.90 18.10
N GLN A 204 -47.23 -2.07 18.44
CA GLN A 204 -47.61 -1.83 19.82
C GLN A 204 -48.09 -3.10 20.52
N GLU A 205 -48.94 -3.89 19.85
CA GLU A 205 -49.56 -5.08 20.43
C GLU A 205 -48.61 -6.28 20.44
N TYR A 206 -47.86 -6.45 19.35
CA TYR A 206 -47.06 -7.66 19.13
C TYR A 206 -45.61 -7.54 19.60
N ILE A 207 -45.08 -6.33 19.76
CA ILE A 207 -43.67 -6.12 20.12
C ILE A 207 -43.55 -5.33 21.43
N LEU A 208 -44.20 -4.18 21.55
CA LEU A 208 -44.01 -3.30 22.71
C LEU A 208 -44.77 -3.77 23.97
N ALA A 209 -46.04 -4.16 23.85
CA ALA A 209 -46.86 -4.60 24.99
C ALA A 209 -46.32 -5.88 25.70
N PRO A 210 -45.73 -6.86 24.99
CA PRO A 210 -45.05 -8.00 25.63
C PRO A 210 -43.72 -7.63 26.32
N GLY A 211 -43.29 -6.36 26.29
CA GLY A 211 -42.04 -5.88 26.89
C GLY A 211 -40.86 -5.75 25.93
N GLY A 212 -41.09 -5.87 24.62
CA GLY A 212 -40.07 -5.59 23.60
C GLY A 212 -39.81 -4.11 23.40
N GLN A 213 -38.74 -3.81 22.67
CA GLN A 213 -38.35 -2.43 22.31
C GLN A 213 -38.06 -2.35 20.83
N ILE A 214 -38.44 -1.22 20.22
CA ILE A 214 -38.11 -0.90 18.84
C ILE A 214 -37.28 0.38 18.86
N LEU A 215 -36.12 0.32 18.20
CA LEU A 215 -35.23 1.45 17.99
C LEU A 215 -35.21 1.79 16.51
N LEU A 216 -35.25 3.09 16.20
CA LEU A 216 -35.10 3.61 14.85
C LEU A 216 -33.83 4.45 14.78
N ALA A 217 -33.19 4.45 13.61
CA ALA A 217 -32.02 5.26 13.31
C ALA A 217 -32.45 6.37 12.33
N GLU A 218 -32.43 7.60 12.80
CA GLU A 218 -32.62 8.80 11.98
C GLU A 218 -31.26 9.26 11.45
N TYR A 219 -31.15 9.56 10.16
CA TYR A 219 -29.92 10.01 9.53
C TYR A 219 -30.10 11.39 8.93
N GLN A 220 -29.31 12.36 9.39
CA GLN A 220 -29.32 13.77 8.94
C GLN A 220 -30.62 14.56 9.21
N GLY A 221 -31.48 14.11 10.13
CA GLY A 221 -32.76 14.76 10.43
C GLY A 221 -33.78 14.50 9.34
#